data_AF-A0A3D4HU68-F1
#
_entry.id   AF-A0A3D4HU68-F1
#
_cell.length_a   1.000
_cell.length_b   1.000
_cell.length_c   1.000
_cell.angle_alpha   90.00
_cell.angle_beta   90.00
_cell.angle_gamma   90.00
#
_symmetry.space_group_name_H-M   'P 1'
#
loop_
_entity.id
_entity.type
_entity.pdbx_description
1 polymer ?
#
loop_
_entity_poly.entity_id
_entity_poly.type
_entity_poly.pdbx_seq_one_letter_code
_entity_poly.pdbx_strand_id
1 'polypeptide(L)'
;MIMVLREPEEQKNATLCKVLEKLHGIELYYDKQNNCEKAAAQMHVDTEKLPVLILMQKELVGAYACAGYNVGSVELILKLMTGRQEG
;
A
#
# COMPACT_ATOMS: atom_id res chain seq x y z
N MET A 1 -1.30 -6.93 -5.70
CA MET A 1 -1.45 -5.76 -4.79
C MET A 1 -0.65 -4.62 -5.38
N ILE A 2 -1.09 -3.37 -5.22
CA ILE A 2 -0.42 -2.23 -5.83
C ILE A 2 0.16 -1.33 -4.76
N MET A 3 1.44 -0.99 -4.90
CA MET A 3 2.11 -0.01 -4.07
C MET A 3 2.59 1.15 -4.94
N VAL A 4 2.26 2.37 -4.55
CA VAL A 4 2.61 3.57 -5.32
C VAL A 4 3.55 4.46 -4.51
N LEU A 5 4.71 4.74 -5.11
CA LEU A 5 5.73 5.67 -4.61
C LEU A 5 5.68 6.97 -5.43
N ARG A 6 6.17 8.09 -4.89
CA ARG A 6 6.42 9.33 -5.65
C ARG A 6 7.67 9.19 -6.49
N GLU A 7 8.72 8.60 -5.92
CA GLU A 7 10.04 8.56 -6.54
C GLU A 7 10.79 7.23 -6.32
N PRO A 8 11.70 6.85 -7.26
CA PRO A 8 12.48 5.62 -7.15
C PRO A 8 13.35 5.53 -5.89
N GLU A 9 13.76 6.67 -5.32
CA GLU A 9 14.65 6.71 -4.16
C GLU A 9 13.97 6.22 -2.88
N GLU A 10 12.65 6.29 -2.81
CA GLU A 10 11.86 5.78 -1.69
C GLU A 10 12.07 4.27 -1.49
N GLN A 11 12.42 3.52 -2.54
CA GLN A 11 12.80 2.10 -2.43
C GLN A 11 14.01 1.85 -1.54
N LYS A 12 14.87 2.85 -1.32
CA LYS A 12 16.02 2.74 -0.41
C LYS A 12 15.60 2.82 1.07
N ASN A 13 14.34 3.16 1.36
CA ASN A 13 13.82 3.24 2.71
C ASN A 13 13.86 1.85 3.38
N ALA A 14 14.58 1.75 4.50
CA ALA A 14 14.76 0.48 5.20
C ALA A 14 13.44 -0.15 5.69
N THR A 15 12.45 0.66 6.04
CA THR A 15 11.11 0.17 6.43
C THR A 15 10.36 -0.36 5.22
N LEU A 16 10.46 0.31 4.07
CA LEU A 16 9.87 -0.18 2.82
C LEU A 16 10.48 -1.50 2.38
N CYS A 17 11.80 -1.65 2.42
CA CYS A 17 12.47 -2.91 2.10
C CYS A 17 11.90 -4.07 2.94
N LYS A 18 11.81 -3.89 4.27
CA LYS A 18 11.25 -4.91 5.17
C LYS A 18 9.80 -5.28 4.85
N VAL A 19 9.02 -4.32 4.35
CA VAL A 19 7.64 -4.53 3.93
C VAL A 19 7.59 -5.35 2.64
N LEU A 20 8.40 -4.99 1.64
CA LEU A 20 8.49 -5.70 0.37
C LEU A 20 9.03 -7.12 0.54
N GLU A 21 9.94 -7.36 1.51
CA GLU A 21 10.43 -8.70 1.85
C GLU A 21 9.33 -9.62 2.42
N LYS A 22 8.32 -9.05 3.09
CA LYS A 22 7.21 -9.82 3.69
C LYS A 22 6.02 -10.01 2.75
N LEU A 23 5.92 -9.19 1.71
CA LEU A 23 4.77 -9.14 0.81
C LEU A 23 5.15 -9.70 -0.56
N HIS A 24 4.52 -10.81 -0.94
CA HIS A 24 4.67 -11.37 -2.29
C HIS A 24 3.59 -10.84 -3.23
N GLY A 25 3.92 -10.67 -4.51
CA GLY A 25 2.94 -10.25 -5.55
C GLY A 25 2.51 -8.78 -5.46
N ILE A 26 3.40 -7.91 -4.96
CA ILE A 26 3.24 -6.47 -5.07
C ILE A 26 3.75 -6.00 -6.43
N GLU A 27 2.92 -5.24 -7.10
CA GLU A 27 3.32 -4.43 -8.24
C GLU A 27 3.65 -3.01 -7.74
N LEU A 28 4.85 -2.56 -8.04
CA LEU A 28 5.36 -1.26 -7.64
C LEU A 28 5.17 -0.27 -8.79
N TYR A 29 4.55 0.87 -8.50
CA TYR A 29 4.32 1.94 -9.45
C TYR A 29 4.86 3.28 -8.92
N TYR A 30 5.18 4.17 -9.85
CA TYR A 30 5.61 5.54 -9.54
C TYR A 30 4.60 6.52 -10.09
N ASP A 31 4.04 7.35 -9.21
CA ASP A 31 3.12 8.37 -9.60
C ASP A 31 3.71 9.76 -9.37
N LYS A 32 4.22 10.35 -10.46
CA LYS A 32 4.78 11.70 -10.47
C LYS A 32 3.73 12.80 -10.60
N GLN A 33 2.47 12.43 -10.81
CA GLN A 33 1.37 13.36 -11.11
C GLN A 33 0.32 13.42 -9.99
N ASN A 34 0.59 12.80 -8.83
CA ASN A 34 -0.27 12.87 -7.64
C ASN A 34 -1.71 12.35 -7.88
N ASN A 35 -1.88 11.42 -8.84
CA ASN A 35 -3.13 10.74 -9.12
C ASN A 35 -3.51 9.73 -8.02
N CYS A 36 -2.53 9.08 -7.42
CA CYS A 36 -2.70 8.09 -6.36
C CYS A 36 -3.26 8.74 -5.10
N GLU A 37 -2.86 9.97 -4.79
CA GLU A 37 -3.39 10.74 -3.66
C GLU A 37 -4.90 10.98 -3.83
N LYS A 38 -5.36 11.28 -5.06
CA LYS A 38 -6.79 11.43 -5.34
C LYS A 38 -7.55 10.13 -5.14
N ALA A 39 -7.00 9.00 -5.62
CA ALA A 39 -7.63 7.69 -5.46
C ALA A 39 -7.69 7.27 -3.97
N ALA A 40 -6.63 7.49 -3.22
CA ALA A 40 -6.55 7.16 -1.80
C ALA A 40 -7.42 8.07 -0.93
N ALA A 41 -7.56 9.35 -1.28
CA ALA A 41 -8.49 10.27 -0.62
C ALA A 41 -9.95 9.80 -0.74
N GLN A 42 -10.34 9.25 -1.89
CA GLN A 42 -11.68 8.64 -2.09
C GLN A 42 -11.89 7.39 -1.21
N MET A 43 -10.81 6.79 -0.71
CA MET A 43 -10.82 5.69 0.25
C MET A 43 -10.63 6.17 1.70
N HIS A 44 -10.78 7.47 1.96
CA HIS A 44 -10.61 8.12 3.27
C HIS A 44 -9.21 7.94 3.89
N VAL A 45 -8.19 7.76 3.06
CA VAL A 45 -6.80 7.68 3.52
C VAL A 45 -6.18 9.07 3.56
N ASP A 46 -5.47 9.37 4.66
CA ASP A 46 -4.62 10.54 4.79
C ASP A 46 -3.39 10.38 3.88
N THR A 47 -3.33 11.15 2.80
CA THR A 47 -2.33 11.01 1.75
C THR A 47 -1.09 11.87 1.95
N GLU A 48 -1.02 12.65 3.03
CA GLU A 48 0.15 13.49 3.32
C GLU A 48 1.40 12.64 3.62
N LYS A 49 1.20 11.38 4.02
CA LYS A 49 2.27 10.44 4.37
C LYS A 49 2.39 9.37 3.30
N LEU A 50 3.18 9.60 2.26
CA LEU A 50 3.52 8.53 1.31
C LEU A 50 4.50 7.52 1.88
N PRO A 51 4.53 6.27 1.35
CA PRO A 51 3.85 5.75 0.16
C PRO A 51 2.41 5.26 0.40
N VAL A 52 1.60 5.16 -0.66
CA VAL A 52 0.26 4.53 -0.58
C VAL A 52 0.34 3.06 -0.99
N LEU A 53 -0.16 2.18 -0.14
CA LEU A 53 -0.41 0.78 -0.45
C LEU A 53 -1.91 0.58 -0.66
N ILE A 54 -2.30 0.03 -1.82
CA ILE A 54 -3.70 -0.25 -2.17
C ILE A 54 -3.87 -1.74 -2.41
N LEU A 55 -4.73 -2.35 -1.58
CA LEU A 55 -5.25 -3.68 -1.81
C LEU A 55 -6.45 -3.58 -2.76
N MET A 56 -6.32 -4.17 -3.93
CA MET A 56 -7.35 -4.22 -4.96
C MET A 56 -8.12 -5.55 -4.86
N GLN A 57 -9.45 -5.48 -4.92
CA GLN A 57 -10.32 -6.62 -5.17
C GLN A 57 -10.45 -6.87 -6.68
N LYS A 58 -11.26 -7.87 -7.06
CA LYS A 58 -11.64 -8.09 -8.47
C LYS A 58 -12.27 -6.80 -9.03
N GLU A 59 -12.13 -6.59 -10.34
CA GLU A 59 -12.70 -5.43 -11.06
C GLU A 59 -12.05 -4.07 -10.73
N LEU A 60 -10.80 -4.06 -10.25
CA LEU A 60 -10.02 -2.84 -9.96
C LEU A 60 -10.64 -1.95 -8.86
N VAL A 61 -11.40 -2.55 -7.94
CA VAL A 61 -11.99 -1.83 -6.80
C VAL A 61 -11.03 -1.88 -5.61
N GLY A 62 -10.64 -0.72 -5.09
CA GLY A 62 -9.85 -0.61 -3.88
C GLY A 62 -10.62 -1.13 -2.66
N ALA A 63 -10.10 -2.14 -1.99
CA ALA A 63 -10.69 -2.75 -0.81
C ALA A 63 -10.15 -2.15 0.49
N TYR A 64 -8.87 -1.80 0.48
CA TYR A 64 -8.17 -1.19 1.60
C TYR A 64 -7.02 -0.36 1.06
N ALA A 65 -6.77 0.78 1.67
CA ALA A 65 -5.59 1.56 1.39
C ALA A 65 -5.00 2.10 2.70
N CYS A 66 -3.68 2.20 2.74
CA CYS A 66 -2.98 2.88 3.83
C CYS A 66 -1.84 3.72 3.27
N ALA A 67 -1.53 4.81 3.96
CA ALA A 67 -0.46 5.71 3.59
C ALA A 67 0.62 5.72 4.67
N GLY A 68 1.87 5.76 4.22
CA GLY A 68 3.06 5.94 5.03
C GLY A 68 3.80 4.62 5.23
N TYR A 69 5.05 4.74 5.68
CA TYR A 69 5.93 3.61 5.99
C TYR A 69 5.52 2.92 7.31
N ASN A 70 4.27 2.48 7.42
CA ASN A 70 3.72 1.85 8.62
C ASN A 70 3.75 0.33 8.52
N VAL A 71 4.75 -0.27 9.18
CA VAL A 71 4.90 -1.73 9.29
C VAL A 71 3.65 -2.41 9.88
N GLY A 72 2.94 -1.74 10.80
CA GLY A 72 1.70 -2.25 11.39
C GLY A 72 0.52 -2.31 10.40
N SER A 73 0.42 -1.36 9.47
CA SER A 73 -0.62 -1.37 8.42
C SER A 73 -0.38 -2.49 7.41
N VAL A 74 0.89 -2.81 7.16
CA VAL A 74 1.30 -3.95 6.33
C VAL A 74 0.95 -5.28 6.99
N GLU A 75 1.17 -5.41 8.30
CA GLU A 75 0.73 -6.59 9.05
C GLU A 75 -0.79 -6.75 9.03
N LEU A 76 -1.55 -5.64 9.08
CA LEU A 76 -3.01 -5.68 8.95
C LEU A 76 -3.44 -6.16 7.56
N ILE A 77 -2.83 -5.65 6.49
CA ILE A 77 -3.09 -6.10 5.11
C ILE A 77 -2.76 -7.59 4.97
N LEU A 78 -1.64 -8.06 5.53
CA LEU A 78 -1.30 -9.48 5.54
C LEU A 78 -2.36 -10.33 6.23
N LYS A 79 -2.89 -9.89 7.38
CA LYS A 79 -3.98 -10.58 8.09
C LYS A 79 -5.27 -10.62 7.26
N LEU A 80 -5.62 -9.51 6.61
CA LEU A 80 -6.78 -9.43 5.72
C LEU A 80 -6.63 -10.34 4.48
N MET A 81 -5.41 -10.46 3.95
CA MET A 81 -5.11 -11.32 2.80
C MET A 81 -5.09 -12.81 3.11
N THR A 82 -4.55 -13.16 4.28
CA THR A 82 -4.38 -14.57 4.69
C THR A 82 -5.64 -15.15 5.34
N GLY A 83 -6.65 -14.32 5.61
CA GLY A 83 -7.97 -14.78 6.03
C GLY A 83 -7.93 -15.65 7.28
N ARG A 84 -7.44 -15.12 8.40
CA ARG A 84 -7.69 -15.76 9.70
C ARG A 84 -8.95 -15.15 10.32
N GLN A 85 -10.10 -15.75 10.01
CA GLN A 85 -11.12 -15.92 11.04
C GLN A 85 -10.51 -16.90 12.05
N GLU A 86 -9.89 -16.38 13.11
CA GLU A 86 -9.75 -17.18 14.32
C GLU A 86 -11.16 -17.24 14.91
N GLY A 87 -11.80 -18.41 14.75
CA GLY A 87 -13.02 -18.76 15.47
C GLY A 87 -12.77 -18.95 16.95
#